data_AF-A0AAV5RF44-F1
#
_entry.id   AF-A0AAV5RF44-F1
#
_cell.length_a   1.000
_cell.length_b   1.000
_cell.length_c   1.000
_cell.angle_alpha   90.00
_cell.angle_beta   90.00
_cell.angle_gamma   90.00
#
_symmetry.space_group_name_H-M   'P 1'
#
loop_
_entity.id
_entity.type
_entity.pdbx_description
1 polymer ?
#
loop_
_entity_poly.entity_id
_entity_poly.type
_entity_poly.pdbx_seq_one_letter_code
_entity_poly.pdbx_strand_id
1 'polypeptide(L)'
;MRERRSRRSEQVDPLFDFQLTSANDETTKFEVCFDGVETELLDRIYAEAETQVKLKNDIFSKLEAAAEAEKMASEVHQDVASSAESENNVVVKYDSNDPLTPAGFEGHHRRMERQERHMQALEKQQFIATVARVKTQQASLLKPDWEHSISHIVRIEDSNDSFELQEKRKLALHEMQKFLERYEMSKASLRSGESNSKSNQLDTLSNDKQKEESKKRVSTKPDSKNKSKSKNKNGGNNKNNSSSSKKQKQKQNLKSMHSSNSKGKGSDLSELDNGPLMFTFRPCAFGYQLPPKPFPPQEFSLPPLLLSEVEAYELIDKLNKK
;
A
#
# COMPACT_ATOMS: atom_id res chain seq x y z
N MET A 1 23.73 -13.56 32.07
CA MET A 1 22.75 -12.58 31.56
C MET A 1 22.91 -11.30 32.37
N ARG A 2 23.26 -10.17 31.73
CA ARG A 2 23.40 -8.86 32.39
C ARG A 2 22.41 -7.90 31.75
N GLU A 3 21.40 -7.55 32.53
CA GLU A 3 20.33 -6.63 32.18
C GLU A 3 20.87 -5.20 32.13
N ARG A 4 20.85 -4.58 30.94
CA ARG A 4 21.16 -3.15 30.78
C ARG A 4 19.85 -2.38 30.76
N ARG A 5 19.50 -1.77 31.89
CA ARG A 5 18.40 -0.81 32.00
C ARG A 5 18.81 0.50 31.33
N SER A 6 18.15 0.82 30.23
CA SER A 6 18.26 2.08 29.51
C SER A 6 17.58 3.18 30.32
N ARG A 7 18.34 4.19 30.76
CA ARG A 7 17.83 5.40 31.39
C ARG A 7 17.27 6.31 30.28
N ARG A 8 15.94 6.32 30.13
CA ARG A 8 15.24 7.39 29.42
C ARG A 8 15.31 8.63 30.30
N SER A 9 16.01 9.65 29.81
CA SER A 9 15.95 11.01 30.35
C SER A 9 14.58 11.58 30.01
N GLU A 10 13.76 11.81 31.03
CA GLU A 10 12.55 12.62 30.95
C GLU A 10 12.97 14.06 30.68
N GLN A 11 12.73 14.51 29.46
CA GLN A 11 12.84 15.91 29.08
C GLN A 11 11.50 16.53 29.47
N VAL A 12 11.51 17.31 30.56
CA VAL A 12 10.36 18.06 31.05
C VAL A 12 10.20 19.28 30.15
N ASP A 13 9.11 19.31 29.38
CA ASP A 13 8.76 20.48 28.57
C ASP A 13 8.44 21.67 29.49
N PRO A 14 8.97 22.88 29.22
CA PRO A 14 8.63 24.06 29.99
C PRO A 14 7.17 24.42 29.73
N LEU A 15 6.36 24.24 30.78
CA LEU A 15 4.99 24.70 30.90
C LEU A 15 4.94 26.20 30.57
N PHE A 16 4.36 26.54 29.43
CA PHE A 16 4.14 27.91 28.99
C PHE A 16 2.96 28.47 29.81
N ASP A 17 3.25 29.06 30.97
CA ASP A 17 2.27 29.80 31.77
C ASP A 17 1.86 31.07 31.01
N PHE A 18 0.77 30.96 30.24
CA PHE A 18 0.12 32.10 29.61
C PHE A 18 -0.66 32.85 30.70
N GLN A 19 -0.01 33.85 31.31
CA GLN A 19 -0.68 34.77 32.22
C GLN A 19 -1.71 35.60 31.45
N LEU A 20 -2.97 35.21 31.53
CA LEU A 20 -4.12 36.06 31.21
C LEU A 20 -4.18 37.17 32.26
N THR A 21 -3.54 38.30 31.98
CA THR A 21 -3.75 39.53 32.73
C THR A 21 -5.17 40.03 32.45
N SER A 22 -6.06 39.76 33.40
CA SER A 22 -7.38 40.38 33.54
C SER A 22 -7.18 41.88 33.75
N ALA A 23 -7.22 42.64 32.66
CA ALA A 23 -7.46 44.07 32.70
C ALA A 23 -8.97 44.29 32.85
N ASN A 24 -9.41 44.32 34.10
CA ASN A 24 -10.63 45.02 34.46
C ASN A 24 -10.34 46.51 34.30
N ASP A 25 -10.73 47.12 33.19
CA ASP A 25 -10.91 48.57 33.16
C ASP A 25 -11.95 48.99 32.12
N GLU A 26 -12.93 49.71 32.65
CA GLU A 26 -13.74 50.73 32.00
C GLU A 26 -14.60 50.29 30.81
N THR A 27 -15.87 50.02 31.14
CA THR A 27 -17.04 50.07 30.26
C THR A 27 -17.12 51.42 29.54
N THR A 28 -16.32 51.59 28.50
CA THR A 28 -16.54 52.58 27.46
C THR A 28 -17.69 52.05 26.62
N LYS A 29 -18.87 52.59 26.86
CA LYS A 29 -20.07 52.32 26.08
C LYS A 29 -19.87 52.94 24.69
N PHE A 30 -19.12 52.24 23.84
CA PHE A 30 -19.06 52.53 22.41
C PHE A 30 -20.42 52.18 21.83
N GLU A 31 -21.30 53.18 21.81
CA GLU A 31 -22.50 53.16 20.98
C GLU A 31 -22.02 53.32 19.54
N VAL A 32 -21.56 52.20 18.96
CA VAL A 32 -21.23 52.13 17.54
C VAL A 32 -22.56 52.20 16.81
N CYS A 33 -22.91 53.39 16.34
CA CYS A 33 -23.97 53.57 15.34
C CYS A 33 -23.54 52.83 14.08
N PHE A 34 -23.91 51.56 13.98
CA PHE A 34 -23.78 50.77 12.77
C PHE A 34 -24.87 51.23 11.80
N ASP A 35 -24.49 52.12 10.91
CA ASP A 35 -25.35 52.67 9.85
C ASP A 35 -25.80 51.54 8.91
N GLY A 36 -26.93 50.88 9.21
CA GLY A 36 -27.93 50.21 8.34
C GLY A 36 -27.51 49.22 7.23
N VAL A 37 -26.25 49.16 6.82
CA VAL A 37 -25.74 48.41 5.67
C VAL A 37 -25.25 47.03 6.11
N GLU A 38 -24.83 46.87 7.36
CA GLU A 38 -24.38 45.58 7.88
C GLU A 38 -25.54 44.60 8.11
N THR A 39 -26.75 45.07 8.39
CA THR A 39 -27.89 44.17 8.65
C THR A 39 -28.28 43.38 7.40
N GLU A 40 -28.25 43.99 6.21
CA GLU A 40 -28.51 43.27 4.96
C GLU A 40 -27.44 42.23 4.64
N LEU A 41 -26.18 42.50 5.04
CA LEU A 41 -25.06 41.61 4.79
C LEU A 41 -25.09 40.41 5.76
N LEU A 42 -25.43 40.65 7.03
CA LEU A 42 -25.73 39.61 8.01
C LEU A 42 -26.92 38.73 7.57
N ASP A 43 -28.02 39.32 7.12
CA ASP A 43 -29.19 38.56 6.66
C ASP A 43 -28.85 37.68 5.44
N ARG A 44 -28.01 38.16 4.52
CA ARG A 44 -27.51 37.34 3.40
C ARG A 44 -26.62 36.20 3.87
N ILE A 45 -25.71 36.44 4.82
CA ILE A 45 -24.85 35.40 5.40
C ILE A 45 -25.70 34.32 6.08
N TYR A 46 -26.72 34.71 6.86
CA TYR A 46 -27.63 33.78 7.51
C TYR A 46 -28.47 32.98 6.50
N ALA A 47 -29.03 33.64 5.48
CA ALA A 47 -29.78 32.97 4.43
C ALA A 47 -28.90 31.95 3.66
N GLU A 48 -27.65 32.32 3.34
CA GLU A 48 -26.71 31.40 2.70
C GLU A 48 -26.39 30.22 3.62
N ALA A 49 -26.14 30.45 4.91
CA ALA A 49 -25.88 29.39 5.87
C ALA A 49 -27.07 28.41 5.98
N GLU A 50 -28.31 28.90 6.00
CA GLU A 50 -29.51 28.05 6.01
C GLU A 50 -29.61 27.17 4.77
N THR A 51 -29.34 27.74 3.58
CA THR A 51 -29.34 26.96 2.33
C THR A 51 -28.27 25.87 2.35
N GLN A 52 -27.08 26.16 2.89
CA GLN A 52 -26.01 25.17 3.02
C GLN A 52 -26.37 24.05 3.99
N VAL A 53 -27.01 24.36 5.12
CA VAL A 53 -27.49 23.36 6.09
C VAL A 53 -28.54 22.46 5.45
N LYS A 54 -29.50 23.05 4.73
CA LYS A 54 -30.55 22.29 4.03
C LYS A 54 -29.95 21.35 2.96
N LEU A 55 -29.00 21.85 2.18
CA LEU A 55 -28.34 21.06 1.13
C LEU A 55 -27.49 19.92 1.73
N LYS A 56 -26.82 20.13 2.87
CA LYS A 56 -26.12 19.07 3.60
C LYS A 56 -27.09 17.99 4.09
N ASN A 57 -28.23 18.36 4.68
CA ASN A 57 -29.24 17.41 5.16
C ASN A 57 -29.85 16.58 4.03
N ASP A 58 -30.09 17.18 2.85
CA ASP A 58 -30.55 16.46 1.67
C ASP A 58 -29.51 15.45 1.15
N ILE A 59 -28.23 15.81 1.18
CA ILE A 59 -27.13 14.90 0.82
C ILE A 59 -27.04 13.74 1.80
N PHE A 60 -27.11 14.00 3.12
CA PHE A 60 -27.10 12.95 4.13
C PHE A 60 -28.27 11.98 3.97
N SER A 61 -29.49 12.49 3.76
CA SER A 61 -30.67 11.66 3.52
C SER A 61 -30.52 10.77 2.28
N LYS A 62 -29.94 11.30 1.20
CA LYS A 62 -29.69 10.52 -0.04
C LYS A 62 -28.63 9.44 0.16
N LEU A 63 -27.58 9.72 0.92
CA LEU A 63 -26.54 8.74 1.23
C LEU A 63 -27.07 7.60 2.11
N GLU A 64 -27.91 7.91 3.09
CA GLU A 64 -28.56 6.92 3.94
C GLU A 64 -29.48 6.00 3.11
N ALA A 65 -30.32 6.56 2.25
CA ALA A 65 -31.17 5.78 1.34
C ALA A 65 -30.35 4.91 0.36
N ALA A 66 -29.21 5.41 -0.13
CA ALA A 66 -28.32 4.62 -0.98
C ALA A 66 -27.66 3.45 -0.24
N ALA A 67 -27.25 3.67 1.02
CA ALA A 67 -26.69 2.61 1.86
C ALA A 67 -27.72 1.52 2.21
N GLU A 68 -28.98 1.89 2.46
CA GLU A 68 -30.06 0.92 2.64
C GLU A 68 -30.34 0.11 1.37
N ALA A 69 -30.33 0.76 0.19
CA ALA A 69 -30.50 0.09 -1.09
C ALA A 69 -29.35 -0.90 -1.37
N GLU A 70 -28.10 -0.52 -1.07
CA GLU A 70 -26.94 -1.41 -1.20
C GLU A 70 -27.04 -2.62 -0.25
N LYS A 71 -27.50 -2.40 0.99
CA LYS A 71 -27.74 -3.47 1.96
C LYS A 71 -28.80 -4.47 1.45
N MET A 72 -29.92 -3.99 0.91
CA MET A 72 -30.94 -4.87 0.34
C MET A 72 -30.43 -5.63 -0.89
N ALA A 73 -29.65 -4.99 -1.76
CA ALA A 73 -29.03 -5.66 -2.91
C ALA A 73 -28.04 -6.75 -2.49
N SER A 74 -27.27 -6.52 -1.42
CA SER A 74 -26.36 -7.52 -0.84
C SER A 74 -27.10 -8.73 -0.25
N GLU A 75 -28.27 -8.54 0.36
CA GLU A 75 -29.06 -9.62 0.97
C GLU A 75 -29.60 -10.58 -0.10
N VAL A 76 -30.04 -10.06 -1.25
CA VAL A 76 -30.52 -10.86 -2.40
C VAL A 76 -29.40 -11.73 -3.02
N HIS A 77 -28.14 -11.31 -2.93
CA HIS A 77 -27.01 -12.08 -3.48
C HIS A 77 -26.49 -13.19 -2.55
N GLN A 78 -26.82 -13.15 -1.26
CA GLN A 78 -26.36 -14.18 -0.31
C GLN A 78 -27.05 -15.53 -0.56
N ASP A 79 -28.33 -15.54 -0.97
CA ASP A 79 -29.10 -16.76 -1.21
C ASP A 79 -28.68 -17.50 -2.50
N VAL A 80 -28.10 -16.79 -3.47
CA VAL A 80 -27.62 -17.40 -4.73
C VAL A 80 -26.22 -17.99 -4.56
N ALA A 81 -25.36 -17.39 -3.73
CA ALA A 81 -23.99 -17.86 -3.50
C ALA A 81 -23.95 -19.21 -2.73
N SER A 82 -24.89 -19.45 -1.81
CA SER A 82 -25.00 -20.74 -1.10
C SER A 82 -25.38 -21.93 -1.98
N SER A 83 -25.86 -21.71 -3.20
CA SER A 83 -26.17 -22.79 -4.15
C SER A 83 -24.96 -23.18 -5.03
N ALA A 84 -24.06 -22.23 -5.30
CA ALA A 84 -22.92 -22.42 -6.20
C ALA A 84 -21.67 -23.06 -5.54
N GLU A 85 -21.57 -23.06 -4.21
CA GLU A 85 -20.42 -23.67 -3.52
C GLU A 85 -20.48 -25.21 -3.47
N SER A 86 -21.62 -25.84 -3.81
CA SER A 86 -21.73 -27.31 -3.83
C SER A 86 -21.13 -27.96 -5.08
N GLU A 87 -20.85 -27.20 -6.15
CA GLU A 87 -20.37 -27.74 -7.43
C GLU A 87 -18.84 -27.67 -7.61
N ASN A 88 -18.11 -26.92 -6.77
CA ASN A 88 -16.66 -26.73 -6.94
C ASN A 88 -15.78 -27.84 -6.36
N ASN A 89 -16.37 -28.88 -5.77
CA ASN A 89 -15.63 -30.10 -5.46
C ASN A 89 -15.68 -31.08 -6.64
N VAL A 90 -15.34 -30.58 -7.84
CA VAL A 90 -15.07 -31.43 -9.00
C VAL A 90 -13.81 -32.22 -8.66
N VAL A 91 -14.00 -33.43 -8.17
CA VAL A 91 -12.94 -34.43 -8.09
C VAL A 91 -12.46 -34.63 -9.53
N VAL A 92 -11.38 -33.95 -9.90
CA VAL A 92 -10.71 -34.10 -11.19
C VAL A 92 -10.23 -35.54 -11.24
N LYS A 93 -11.01 -36.40 -11.89
CA LYS A 93 -10.62 -37.78 -12.16
C LYS A 93 -9.58 -37.73 -13.28
N TYR A 94 -8.34 -38.02 -12.95
CA TYR A 94 -7.28 -38.14 -13.95
C TYR A 94 -7.49 -39.42 -14.75
N ASP A 95 -7.50 -39.32 -16.07
CA ASP A 95 -7.49 -40.49 -16.95
C ASP A 95 -6.18 -41.25 -16.76
N SER A 96 -6.26 -42.54 -16.46
CA SER A 96 -5.08 -43.41 -16.25
C SER A 96 -4.16 -43.52 -17.47
N ASN A 97 -4.60 -43.01 -18.62
CA ASN A 97 -3.86 -42.98 -19.88
C ASN A 97 -3.22 -41.61 -20.17
N ASP A 98 -3.32 -40.63 -19.26
CA ASP A 98 -2.65 -39.35 -19.42
C ASP A 98 -1.13 -39.53 -19.27
N PRO A 99 -0.33 -39.29 -20.34
CA PRO A 99 1.13 -39.37 -20.25
C PRO A 99 1.72 -38.29 -19.32
N LEU A 100 0.98 -37.23 -18.99
CA LEU A 100 1.41 -36.15 -18.11
C LEU A 100 0.85 -36.35 -16.69
N THR A 101 1.34 -37.36 -15.99
CA THR A 101 0.97 -37.54 -14.58
C THR A 101 1.35 -36.31 -13.75
N PRO A 102 0.42 -35.77 -12.92
CA PRO A 102 0.65 -34.54 -12.15
C PRO A 102 1.80 -34.66 -11.13
N ALA A 103 2.18 -35.89 -10.75
CA ALA A 103 3.28 -36.18 -9.84
C ALA A 103 4.64 -35.59 -10.30
N GLY A 104 4.90 -35.52 -11.61
CA GLY A 104 6.13 -34.92 -12.14
C GLY A 104 6.16 -33.39 -12.01
N PHE A 105 5.00 -32.74 -11.95
CA PHE A 105 4.85 -31.28 -11.98
C PHE A 105 4.61 -30.67 -10.59
N GLU A 106 4.19 -31.46 -9.61
CA GLU A 106 3.88 -30.95 -8.27
C GLU A 106 5.07 -30.18 -7.64
N GLY A 107 6.30 -30.68 -7.83
CA GLY A 107 7.51 -30.01 -7.35
C GLY A 107 7.81 -28.68 -8.08
N HIS A 108 7.39 -28.54 -9.34
CA HIS A 108 7.49 -27.27 -10.08
C HIS A 108 6.37 -26.31 -9.66
N HIS A 109 5.13 -26.79 -9.55
CA HIS A 109 3.99 -26.01 -9.06
C HIS A 109 4.28 -25.40 -7.69
N ARG A 110 4.73 -26.21 -6.72
CA ARG A 110 5.12 -25.72 -5.39
C ARG A 110 6.25 -24.68 -5.43
N ARG A 111 7.14 -24.72 -6.43
CA ARG A 111 8.18 -23.70 -6.62
C ARG A 111 7.60 -22.41 -7.19
N MET A 112 6.75 -22.51 -8.20
CA MET A 112 6.05 -21.37 -8.80
C MET A 112 5.16 -20.66 -7.78
N GLU A 113 4.38 -21.42 -7.01
CA GLU A 113 3.52 -20.90 -5.95
C GLU A 113 4.32 -20.17 -4.86
N ARG A 114 5.49 -20.68 -4.47
CA ARG A 114 6.39 -19.96 -3.53
C ARG A 114 6.94 -18.68 -4.15
N GLN A 115 7.32 -18.71 -5.43
CA GLN A 115 7.82 -17.55 -6.13
C GLN A 115 6.73 -16.47 -6.26
N GLU A 116 5.52 -16.86 -6.63
CA GLU A 116 4.37 -15.98 -6.71
C GLU A 116 4.07 -15.33 -5.35
N ARG A 117 3.97 -16.12 -4.27
CA ARG A 117 3.82 -15.58 -2.91
C ARG A 117 4.93 -14.62 -2.53
N HIS A 118 6.16 -14.92 -2.92
CA HIS A 118 7.30 -14.05 -2.66
C HIS A 118 7.17 -12.71 -3.41
N MET A 119 6.79 -12.74 -4.69
CA MET A 119 6.56 -11.53 -5.48
C MET A 119 5.41 -10.70 -4.89
N GLN A 120 4.28 -11.33 -4.57
CA GLN A 120 3.14 -10.65 -3.92
C GLN A 120 3.54 -9.99 -2.59
N ALA A 121 4.40 -10.63 -1.80
CA ALA A 121 4.90 -10.06 -0.55
C ALA A 121 5.78 -8.82 -0.79
N LEU A 122 6.66 -8.87 -1.80
CA LEU A 122 7.49 -7.72 -2.19
C LEU A 122 6.65 -6.56 -2.71
N GLU A 123 5.67 -6.83 -3.58
CA GLU A 123 4.74 -5.83 -4.10
C GLU A 123 3.95 -5.17 -2.96
N LYS A 124 3.46 -5.97 -2.01
CA LYS A 124 2.78 -5.46 -0.81
C LYS A 124 3.69 -4.56 0.02
N GLN A 125 4.97 -4.93 0.18
CA GLN A 125 5.95 -4.12 0.90
C GLN A 125 6.23 -2.79 0.19
N GLN A 126 6.45 -2.83 -1.13
CA GLN A 126 6.64 -1.62 -1.96
C GLN A 126 5.42 -0.70 -1.87
N PHE A 127 4.22 -1.27 -1.93
CA PHE A 127 2.99 -0.51 -1.84
C PHE A 127 2.83 0.18 -0.47
N ILE A 128 3.14 -0.51 0.63
CA ILE A 128 3.14 0.10 1.99
C ILE A 128 4.17 1.23 2.08
N ALA A 129 5.37 1.04 1.51
CA ALA A 129 6.39 2.08 1.48
C ALA A 129 5.93 3.32 0.70
N THR A 130 5.26 3.14 -0.44
CA THR A 130 4.67 4.22 -1.23
C THR A 130 3.61 4.98 -0.42
N VAL A 131 2.72 4.28 0.29
CA VAL A 131 1.71 4.91 1.16
C VAL A 131 2.38 5.76 2.24
N ALA A 132 3.44 5.27 2.88
CA ALA A 132 4.19 6.04 3.87
C ALA A 132 4.86 7.29 3.27
N ARG A 133 5.43 7.17 2.06
CA ARG A 133 6.01 8.29 1.31
C ARG A 133 4.95 9.34 0.99
N VAL A 134 3.80 8.95 0.47
CA VAL A 134 2.68 9.85 0.15
C VAL A 134 2.19 10.58 1.40
N LYS A 135 2.04 9.90 2.55
CA LYS A 135 1.68 10.55 3.82
C LYS A 135 2.70 11.59 4.25
N THR A 136 3.99 11.31 4.07
CA THR A 136 5.08 12.23 4.42
C THR A 136 5.10 13.47 3.51
N GLN A 137 4.87 13.28 2.20
CA GLN A 137 4.74 14.37 1.24
C GLN A 137 3.52 15.24 1.54
N GLN A 138 2.37 14.62 1.80
CA GLN A 138 1.15 15.32 2.21
C GLN A 138 1.38 16.17 3.47
N ALA A 139 2.01 15.59 4.50
CA ALA A 139 2.33 16.32 5.72
C ALA A 139 3.26 17.51 5.46
N SER A 140 4.22 17.38 4.54
CA SER A 140 5.14 18.45 4.16
C SER A 140 4.41 19.59 3.43
N LEU A 141 3.44 19.26 2.57
CA LEU A 141 2.59 20.24 1.88
C LEU A 141 1.60 20.96 2.80
N LEU A 142 1.32 20.44 4.00
CA LEU A 142 0.44 21.09 4.98
C LEU A 142 1.18 22.07 5.89
N LYS A 143 2.51 22.04 5.94
CA LYS A 143 3.31 22.97 6.75
C LYS A 143 3.33 24.39 6.15
N PRO A 144 3.70 25.42 6.94
CA PRO A 144 3.85 26.78 6.43
C PRO A 144 4.91 26.93 5.33
N ASP A 145 5.97 26.12 5.36
CA ASP A 145 7.11 26.11 4.43
C ASP A 145 6.89 25.20 3.19
N TRP A 146 5.62 25.00 2.82
CA TRP A 146 5.23 24.09 1.74
C TRP A 146 5.78 24.48 0.36
N GLU A 147 6.07 25.76 0.12
CA GLU A 147 6.55 26.30 -1.16
C GLU A 147 7.87 25.64 -1.61
N HIS A 148 8.78 25.35 -0.67
CA HIS A 148 10.00 24.62 -1.00
C HIS A 148 9.69 23.14 -1.31
N SER A 149 8.79 22.54 -0.53
CA SER A 149 8.45 21.12 -0.64
C SER A 149 7.72 20.77 -1.94
N ILE A 150 6.84 21.65 -2.43
CA ILE A 150 6.02 21.38 -3.63
C ILE A 150 6.88 21.22 -4.90
N SER A 151 7.99 21.95 -5.01
CA SER A 151 8.93 21.86 -6.14
C SER A 151 9.60 20.49 -6.28
N HIS A 152 9.75 19.75 -5.17
CA HIS A 152 10.30 18.39 -5.16
C HIS A 152 9.25 17.32 -5.47
N ILE A 153 7.96 17.67 -5.36
CA ILE A 153 6.83 16.73 -5.49
C ILE A 153 6.22 16.84 -6.89
N VAL A 154 5.94 18.06 -7.33
CA VAL A 154 5.27 18.35 -8.61
C VAL A 154 6.19 19.21 -9.45
N ARG A 155 6.19 18.97 -10.76
CA ARG A 155 6.88 19.83 -11.71
C ARG A 155 6.16 21.18 -11.79
N ILE A 156 6.90 22.26 -11.53
CA ILE A 156 6.44 23.65 -11.60
C ILE A 156 7.09 24.29 -12.82
N GLU A 157 6.32 25.08 -13.57
CA GLU A 157 6.85 25.83 -14.72
C GLU A 157 7.55 27.10 -14.25
N ASP A 158 6.87 27.94 -13.47
CA ASP A 158 7.40 29.18 -12.94
C ASP A 158 7.40 29.21 -11.41
N SER A 159 8.59 29.09 -10.81
CA SER A 159 8.73 29.10 -9.33
C SER A 159 8.41 30.45 -8.68
N ASN A 160 8.25 31.51 -9.47
CA ASN A 160 7.86 32.83 -8.99
C ASN A 160 6.34 33.07 -9.08
N ASP A 161 5.59 32.20 -9.77
CA ASP A 161 4.14 32.33 -9.87
C ASP A 161 3.44 31.70 -8.66
N SER A 162 3.10 32.56 -7.69
CA SER A 162 2.39 32.15 -6.47
C SER A 162 1.02 31.52 -6.75
N PHE A 163 0.37 31.86 -7.86
CA PHE A 163 -0.92 31.30 -8.23
C PHE A 163 -0.75 29.86 -8.73
N GLU A 164 0.19 29.61 -9.64
CA GLU A 164 0.53 28.26 -10.11
C GLU A 164 0.90 27.36 -8.92
N LEU A 165 1.78 27.83 -8.04
CA LEU A 165 2.20 27.12 -6.82
C LEU A 165 1.01 26.69 -5.95
N GLN A 166 0.08 27.60 -5.70
CA GLN A 166 -1.12 27.31 -4.89
C GLN A 166 -2.08 26.34 -5.58
N GLU A 167 -2.31 26.50 -6.89
CA GLU A 167 -3.17 25.61 -7.66
C GLU A 167 -2.60 24.19 -7.70
N LYS A 168 -1.31 24.04 -8.00
CA LYS A 168 -0.62 22.75 -8.02
C LYS A 168 -0.60 22.10 -6.64
N ARG A 169 -0.41 22.87 -5.55
CA ARG A 169 -0.53 22.37 -4.17
C ARG A 169 -1.92 21.80 -3.90
N LYS A 170 -2.97 22.54 -4.26
CA LYS A 170 -4.36 22.10 -4.07
C LYS A 170 -4.65 20.80 -4.82
N LEU A 171 -4.24 20.72 -6.09
CA LEU A 171 -4.39 19.52 -6.90
C LEU A 171 -3.62 18.33 -6.32
N ALA A 172 -2.36 18.52 -5.95
CA ALA A 172 -1.52 17.48 -5.36
C ALA A 172 -2.12 16.93 -4.06
N LEU A 173 -2.57 17.80 -3.14
CA LEU A 173 -3.21 17.37 -1.89
C LEU A 173 -4.47 16.54 -2.15
N HIS A 174 -5.30 16.94 -3.11
CA HIS A 174 -6.50 16.22 -3.48
C HIS A 174 -6.21 14.85 -4.11
N GLU A 175 -5.21 14.75 -4.98
CA GLU A 175 -4.80 13.45 -5.56
C GLU A 175 -4.20 12.52 -4.51
N MET A 176 -3.36 13.04 -3.61
CA MET A 176 -2.81 12.29 -2.48
C MET A 176 -3.92 11.76 -1.57
N GLN A 177 -4.93 12.58 -1.27
CA GLN A 177 -6.08 12.16 -0.49
C GLN A 177 -6.84 11.02 -1.17
N LYS A 178 -7.18 11.16 -2.46
CA LYS A 178 -7.83 10.08 -3.24
C LYS A 178 -7.01 8.79 -3.26
N PHE A 179 -5.68 8.88 -3.32
CA PHE A 179 -4.81 7.72 -3.24
C PHE A 179 -4.92 7.02 -1.88
N LEU A 180 -4.90 7.79 -0.79
CA LEU A 180 -5.03 7.25 0.57
C LEU A 180 -6.41 6.66 0.87
N GLU A 181 -7.48 7.27 0.34
CA GLU A 181 -8.84 6.72 0.44
C GLU A 181 -8.95 5.35 -0.25
N ARG A 182 -8.47 5.25 -1.50
CA ARG A 182 -8.42 3.96 -2.23
C ARG A 182 -7.61 2.91 -1.46
N TYR A 183 -6.54 3.32 -0.79
CA TYR A 183 -5.75 2.43 0.06
C TYR A 183 -6.55 1.92 1.26
N GLU A 184 -7.24 2.79 2.00
CA GLU A 184 -8.04 2.37 3.16
C GLU A 184 -9.22 1.47 2.73
N MET A 185 -9.86 1.75 1.59
CA MET A 185 -10.88 0.87 1.01
C MET A 185 -10.32 -0.52 0.68
N SER A 186 -9.17 -0.58 0.00
CA SER A 186 -8.50 -1.85 -0.32
C SER A 186 -8.12 -2.64 0.94
N LYS A 187 -7.61 -1.94 1.97
CA LYS A 187 -7.28 -2.54 3.27
C LYS A 187 -8.51 -3.03 4.02
N ALA A 188 -9.64 -2.35 3.92
CA ALA A 188 -10.90 -2.81 4.49
C ALA A 188 -11.40 -4.10 3.81
N SER A 189 -11.32 -4.16 2.47
CA SER A 189 -11.68 -5.35 1.69
C SER A 189 -10.82 -6.57 2.04
N LEU A 190 -9.51 -6.39 2.26
CA LEU A 190 -8.64 -7.48 2.72
C LEU A 190 -9.03 -7.99 4.11
N ARG A 191 -9.43 -7.10 5.02
CA ARG A 191 -9.85 -7.48 6.38
C ARG A 191 -11.17 -8.28 6.37
N SER A 192 -12.13 -7.90 5.53
CA SER A 192 -13.40 -8.62 5.41
C SER A 192 -13.27 -9.97 4.69
N GLY A 193 -12.38 -10.06 3.68
CA GLY A 193 -12.08 -11.34 3.02
C GLY A 193 -11.39 -12.35 3.95
N GLU A 194 -10.50 -11.88 4.84
CA GLU A 194 -9.83 -12.74 5.82
C GLU A 194 -10.78 -13.31 6.88
N SER A 195 -11.80 -12.56 7.31
CA SER A 195 -12.80 -13.07 8.26
C SER A 195 -13.63 -14.20 7.67
N ASN A 196 -14.04 -14.07 6.39
CA ASN A 196 -14.83 -15.09 5.70
C ASN A 196 -14.00 -16.35 5.38
N SER A 197 -12.70 -16.19 5.11
CA SER A 197 -11.81 -17.33 4.84
C SER A 197 -11.52 -18.14 6.12
N LYS A 198 -11.44 -17.48 7.29
CA LYS A 198 -11.16 -18.14 8.57
C LYS A 198 -12.35 -18.90 9.14
N SER A 199 -13.58 -18.45 8.92
CA SER A 199 -14.78 -19.20 9.33
C SER A 199 -14.89 -20.54 8.58
N ASN A 200 -14.64 -20.54 7.26
CA ASN A 200 -14.79 -21.73 6.43
C ASN A 200 -13.68 -22.78 6.67
N GLN A 201 -12.52 -22.36 7.16
CA GLN A 201 -11.41 -23.27 7.49
C GLN A 201 -11.59 -23.98 8.85
N LEU A 202 -12.41 -23.43 9.75
CA LEU A 202 -12.67 -24.03 11.06
C LEU A 202 -13.69 -25.19 10.98
N ASP A 203 -14.63 -25.12 10.03
CA ASP A 203 -15.61 -26.19 9.79
C ASP A 203 -15.01 -27.40 9.06
N THR A 204 -13.98 -27.19 8.24
CA THR A 204 -13.28 -28.29 7.54
C THR A 204 -12.38 -29.11 8.48
N LEU A 205 -11.70 -28.48 9.44
CA LEU A 205 -10.87 -29.19 10.44
C LEU A 205 -11.68 -29.95 11.49
N SER A 206 -12.95 -29.60 11.68
CA SER A 206 -13.85 -30.29 12.63
C SER A 206 -14.34 -31.64 12.08
N ASN A 207 -14.44 -31.80 10.76
CA ASN A 207 -14.88 -33.03 10.12
C ASN A 207 -13.77 -34.09 9.96
N ASP A 208 -12.50 -33.69 9.82
CA ASP A 208 -11.40 -34.66 9.67
C ASP A 208 -11.06 -35.41 10.97
N LYS A 209 -11.28 -34.81 12.14
CA LYS A 209 -11.09 -35.51 13.44
C LYS A 209 -12.13 -36.62 13.67
N GLN A 210 -13.36 -36.48 13.17
CA GLN A 210 -14.38 -37.53 13.30
C GLN A 210 -14.16 -38.71 12.31
N LYS A 211 -13.41 -38.48 11.23
CA LYS A 211 -13.10 -39.49 10.21
C LYS A 211 -11.90 -40.39 10.58
N GLU A 212 -11.01 -39.94 11.47
CA GLU A 212 -9.95 -40.79 12.04
C GLU A 212 -10.43 -41.70 13.18
N GLU A 213 -11.37 -41.26 14.02
CA GLU A 213 -11.90 -42.10 15.12
C GLU A 213 -12.78 -43.25 14.63
N SER A 214 -13.43 -43.11 13.47
CA SER A 214 -14.25 -44.15 12.86
C SER A 214 -13.45 -45.23 12.11
N LYS A 215 -12.15 -45.03 11.85
CA LYS A 215 -11.25 -46.05 11.27
C LYS A 215 -10.51 -46.90 12.31
N LYS A 216 -10.55 -46.56 13.59
CA LYS A 216 -9.82 -47.28 14.65
C LYS A 216 -10.60 -48.43 15.33
N ARG A 217 -11.82 -48.76 14.88
CA ARG A 217 -12.65 -49.81 15.51
C ARG A 217 -12.72 -51.17 14.79
N VAL A 218 -11.99 -51.42 13.71
CA VAL A 218 -12.01 -52.74 13.00
C VAL A 218 -10.62 -53.29 12.69
N SER A 219 -9.76 -53.45 13.69
CA SER A 219 -8.63 -54.40 13.57
C SER A 219 -8.14 -54.90 14.94
N THR A 220 -8.99 -55.64 15.64
CA THR A 220 -8.51 -56.61 16.63
C THR A 220 -8.22 -57.93 15.91
N LYS A 221 -6.93 -58.21 15.63
CA LYS A 221 -6.32 -59.53 15.84
C LYS A 221 -4.78 -59.46 15.77
N PRO A 222 -4.06 -60.36 16.47
CA PRO A 222 -2.75 -60.09 17.05
C PRO A 222 -1.59 -60.82 16.34
N ASP A 223 -0.39 -60.54 16.87
CA ASP A 223 0.83 -61.35 16.78
C ASP A 223 1.51 -61.51 15.40
N SER A 224 2.57 -60.73 15.18
CA SER A 224 3.86 -61.35 14.88
C SER A 224 5.03 -60.47 15.34
N LYS A 225 5.82 -61.04 16.24
CA LYS A 225 7.17 -60.61 16.58
C LYS A 225 8.00 -60.57 15.30
N ASN A 226 8.57 -59.43 14.94
CA ASN A 226 9.88 -59.45 14.28
C ASN A 226 10.76 -58.28 14.69
N LYS A 227 11.90 -58.69 15.22
CA LYS A 227 12.87 -57.95 16.00
C LYS A 227 14.09 -57.79 15.09
N SER A 228 14.14 -56.71 14.31
CA SER A 228 15.29 -56.44 13.45
C SER A 228 15.90 -55.10 13.83
N LYS A 229 16.85 -55.19 14.76
CA LYS A 229 17.88 -54.18 15.04
C LYS A 229 18.56 -53.81 13.73
N SER A 230 18.49 -52.54 13.34
CA SER A 230 19.44 -51.93 12.42
C SER A 230 20.01 -50.67 13.08
N LYS A 231 21.17 -50.86 13.71
CA LYS A 231 22.10 -49.79 14.07
C LYS A 231 22.56 -49.14 12.76
N ASN A 232 22.28 -47.87 12.54
CA ASN A 232 23.12 -47.07 11.64
C ASN A 232 23.85 -45.99 12.44
N LYS A 233 25.11 -46.29 12.72
CA LYS A 233 26.12 -45.38 13.24
C LYS A 233 26.69 -44.62 12.03
N ASN A 234 26.44 -43.32 11.96
CA ASN A 234 27.33 -42.34 11.33
C ASN A 234 27.26 -41.12 12.26
N GLY A 235 28.27 -40.73 13.04
CA GLY A 235 29.71 -40.86 12.82
C GLY A 235 30.24 -39.64 12.05
N GLY A 236 30.06 -38.45 12.62
CA GLY A 236 30.51 -37.18 12.02
C GLY A 236 31.11 -36.25 13.08
N ASN A 237 32.40 -36.44 13.32
CA ASN A 237 33.28 -35.59 14.11
C ASN A 237 33.32 -34.15 13.55
N ASN A 238 33.15 -33.13 14.41
CA ASN A 238 33.99 -31.94 14.31
C ASN A 238 34.08 -31.21 15.67
N LYS A 239 35.11 -31.57 16.45
CA LYS A 239 35.60 -30.86 17.63
C LYS A 239 37.05 -30.48 17.38
N ASN A 240 37.30 -29.26 16.93
CA ASN A 240 38.57 -28.52 16.97
C ASN A 240 38.15 -27.08 17.34
N ASN A 241 38.72 -26.31 18.26
CA ASN A 241 39.92 -26.41 19.07
C ASN A 241 39.69 -25.65 20.38
N SER A 242 40.13 -26.25 21.48
CA SER A 242 40.41 -25.59 22.75
C SER A 242 41.81 -24.98 22.76
N SER A 243 42.02 -24.08 23.73
CA SER A 243 43.29 -23.59 24.27
C SER A 243 43.83 -22.31 23.57
N SER A 244 44.32 -21.27 24.26
CA SER A 244 44.87 -21.25 25.62
C SER A 244 45.04 -19.82 26.18
N SER A 245 45.02 -19.76 27.51
CA SER A 245 45.80 -18.88 28.42
C SER A 245 45.61 -17.35 28.44
N LYS A 246 44.89 -16.92 29.49
CA LYS A 246 45.28 -15.95 30.53
C LYS A 246 46.68 -15.31 30.41
N LYS A 247 46.73 -13.96 30.43
CA LYS A 247 47.65 -13.21 31.31
C LYS A 247 47.18 -11.77 31.58
N GLN A 248 47.07 -11.53 32.88
CA GLN A 248 46.97 -10.29 33.65
C GLN A 248 48.09 -9.28 33.30
N LYS A 249 47.77 -7.97 33.19
CA LYS A 249 48.29 -6.82 33.99
C LYS A 249 48.41 -5.51 33.19
N GLN A 250 48.04 -4.43 33.90
CA GLN A 250 48.63 -3.07 33.91
C GLN A 250 48.46 -2.21 32.66
N LYS A 251 47.65 -1.15 32.73
CA LYS A 251 47.95 0.23 33.23
C LYS A 251 48.64 1.09 32.16
N GLN A 252 48.07 2.29 31.99
CA GLN A 252 48.59 3.53 31.37
C GLN A 252 48.45 3.60 29.83
N ASN A 253 47.61 4.49 29.28
CA ASN A 253 47.72 5.95 29.10
C ASN A 253 48.34 6.30 27.74
N LEU A 254 47.75 7.33 27.09
CA LEU A 254 48.22 8.07 25.88
C LEU A 254 47.80 7.56 24.47
N LYS A 255 46.78 8.23 23.91
CA LYS A 255 46.89 9.21 22.79
C LYS A 255 47.62 8.79 21.48
N SER A 256 46.85 8.48 20.43
CA SER A 256 47.06 8.85 19.00
C SER A 256 46.01 8.11 18.13
N MET A 257 45.03 8.78 17.51
CA MET A 257 45.02 9.28 16.12
C MET A 257 45.50 8.28 15.04
N HIS A 258 44.65 8.11 14.02
CA HIS A 258 44.85 7.41 12.73
C HIS A 258 44.90 5.87 12.82
N SER A 259 44.42 5.07 11.87
CA SER A 259 43.79 5.25 10.58
C SER A 259 43.34 3.86 10.10
N SER A 260 42.22 3.82 9.40
CA SER A 260 41.83 2.81 8.40
C SER A 260 41.47 1.39 8.83
N ASN A 261 40.44 0.92 8.12
CA ASN A 261 40.25 -0.46 7.65
C ASN A 261 39.29 -1.35 8.45
N SER A 262 38.01 -1.30 8.09
CA SER A 262 37.23 -2.52 7.95
C SER A 262 36.13 -2.34 6.91
N LYS A 263 36.35 -2.94 5.74
CA LYS A 263 35.32 -3.31 4.76
C LYS A 263 34.28 -4.19 5.45
N GLY A 264 33.16 -3.58 5.85
CA GLY A 264 31.93 -4.29 6.18
C GLY A 264 30.96 -4.13 5.01
N LYS A 265 30.83 -5.17 4.18
CA LYS A 265 29.69 -5.31 3.25
C LYS A 265 28.43 -5.56 4.09
N GLY A 266 27.84 -4.48 4.60
CA GLY A 266 26.46 -4.45 5.05
C GLY A 266 25.62 -3.95 3.89
N SER A 267 24.62 -4.72 3.50
CA SER A 267 23.61 -4.35 2.52
C SER A 267 22.83 -3.14 3.01
N ASP A 268 23.23 -1.95 2.55
CA ASP A 268 22.47 -0.71 2.68
C ASP A 268 21.22 -0.81 1.80
N LEU A 269 20.07 -0.95 2.46
CA LEU A 269 18.73 -0.85 1.88
C LEU A 269 18.15 0.57 2.09
N SER A 270 19.00 1.58 2.32
CA SER A 270 18.61 2.93 2.72
C SER A 270 18.70 4.01 1.63
N GLU A 271 19.12 3.68 0.41
CA GLU A 271 18.99 4.60 -0.74
C GLU A 271 17.73 4.26 -1.55
N LEU A 272 16.56 4.47 -0.94
CA LEU A 272 15.36 4.76 -1.73
C LEU A 272 15.46 6.22 -2.14
N ASP A 273 16.11 6.40 -3.28
CA ASP A 273 16.27 7.65 -4.02
C ASP A 273 14.94 8.43 -4.04
N ASN A 274 14.94 9.63 -3.47
CA ASN A 274 13.80 10.53 -3.36
C ASN A 274 13.52 11.28 -4.67
N GLY A 275 13.93 10.71 -5.81
CA GLY A 275 13.71 11.30 -7.13
C GLY A 275 12.22 11.61 -7.37
N PRO A 276 11.93 12.68 -8.16
CA PRO A 276 10.58 13.02 -8.58
C PRO A 276 9.95 11.78 -9.22
N LEU A 277 8.66 11.58 -8.95
CA LEU A 277 7.89 10.39 -9.32
C LEU A 277 7.66 10.40 -10.84
N MET A 278 8.73 10.21 -11.61
CA MET A 278 8.67 9.99 -13.03
C MET A 278 8.07 8.60 -13.20
N PHE A 279 6.88 8.55 -13.79
CA PHE A 279 6.15 7.35 -14.19
C PHE A 279 6.94 6.61 -15.30
N THR A 280 8.15 6.13 -15.01
CA THR A 280 8.93 5.34 -15.95
C THR A 280 8.41 3.91 -15.91
N PHE A 281 7.65 3.56 -16.94
CA PHE A 281 7.33 2.22 -17.44
C PHE A 281 7.71 1.04 -16.53
N ARG A 282 6.67 0.38 -16.02
CA ARG A 282 6.72 -0.92 -15.31
C ARG A 282 7.61 -1.93 -16.04
N PRO A 283 8.56 -2.61 -15.38
CA PRO A 283 8.99 -3.92 -15.83
C PRO A 283 7.79 -4.88 -15.70
N CYS A 284 7.53 -5.65 -16.75
CA CYS A 284 6.47 -6.65 -16.77
C CYS A 284 6.73 -7.69 -15.65
N ALA A 285 5.71 -8.00 -14.86
CA ALA A 285 5.78 -8.80 -13.61
C ALA A 285 6.25 -10.26 -13.78
N PHE A 286 6.63 -10.70 -15.00
CA PHE A 286 6.97 -12.08 -15.31
C PHE A 286 8.43 -12.33 -15.69
N GLY A 287 9.32 -11.33 -15.67
CA GLY A 287 10.75 -11.55 -15.92
C GLY A 287 11.10 -12.05 -17.34
N TYR A 288 10.12 -12.18 -18.24
CA TYR A 288 10.39 -12.36 -19.66
C TYR A 288 10.93 -11.05 -20.21
N GLN A 289 12.07 -11.14 -20.88
CA GLN A 289 12.55 -10.10 -21.77
C GLN A 289 11.46 -9.91 -22.82
N LEU A 290 10.68 -8.84 -22.69
CA LEU A 290 9.71 -8.47 -23.73
C LEU A 290 10.48 -8.45 -25.05
N PRO A 291 9.94 -9.04 -26.13
CA PRO A 291 10.58 -8.94 -27.43
C PRO A 291 10.89 -7.46 -27.66
N PRO A 292 12.09 -7.13 -28.19
CA PRO A 292 12.47 -5.74 -28.43
C PRO A 292 11.29 -5.05 -29.09
N LYS A 293 10.88 -3.90 -28.55
CA LYS A 293 9.77 -3.10 -29.09
C LYS A 293 9.88 -3.18 -30.61
N PRO A 294 8.83 -3.62 -31.35
CA PRO A 294 8.88 -3.56 -32.79
C PRO A 294 9.39 -2.17 -33.12
N PHE A 295 10.44 -2.12 -33.94
CA PHE A 295 11.04 -0.86 -34.36
C PHE A 295 9.91 0.14 -34.59
N PRO A 296 10.01 1.38 -34.06
CA PRO A 296 8.99 2.39 -34.35
C PRO A 296 8.73 2.29 -35.85
N PRO A 297 7.47 2.13 -36.27
CA PRO A 297 7.14 1.85 -37.67
C PRO A 297 7.97 2.83 -38.46
N GLN A 298 8.91 2.28 -39.24
CA GLN A 298 9.87 3.07 -39.99
C GLN A 298 9.00 4.06 -40.73
N GLU A 299 9.03 5.32 -40.30
CA GLU A 299 8.19 6.34 -40.89
C GLU A 299 8.65 6.35 -42.34
N PHE A 300 7.83 5.72 -43.19
CA PHE A 300 7.90 5.94 -44.60
C PHE A 300 7.64 7.43 -44.70
N SER A 301 8.74 8.17 -44.76
CA SER A 301 8.81 9.55 -45.21
C SER A 301 8.19 9.55 -46.59
N LEU A 302 6.86 9.57 -46.62
CA LEU A 302 6.12 9.84 -47.83
C LEU A 302 6.64 11.19 -48.31
N PRO A 303 7.10 11.27 -49.56
CA PRO A 303 7.59 12.53 -50.09
C PRO A 303 6.54 13.61 -49.83
N PRO A 304 6.94 14.81 -49.38
CA PRO A 304 6.00 15.89 -49.14
C PRO A 304 5.23 16.11 -50.43
N LEU A 305 3.96 15.68 -50.44
CA LEU A 305 3.04 16.05 -51.49
C LEU A 305 2.80 17.53 -51.29
N LEU A 306 3.58 18.33 -52.01
CA LEU A 306 3.41 19.77 -52.19
C LEU A 306 2.12 20.01 -53.00
N LEU A 307 0.98 19.60 -52.46
CA LEU A 307 -0.29 20.20 -52.83
C LEU A 307 -0.37 21.46 -51.99
N SER A 308 -0.06 22.59 -52.63
CA SER A 308 -0.20 23.91 -52.01
C SER A 308 -1.59 24.00 -51.38
N GLU A 309 -1.69 24.50 -50.15
CA GLU A 309 -2.94 24.56 -49.37
C GLU A 309 -4.11 25.17 -50.16
N VAL A 310 -3.82 25.98 -51.17
CA VAL A 310 -4.79 26.61 -52.08
C VAL A 310 -5.61 25.59 -52.89
N GLU A 311 -5.03 24.47 -53.32
CA GLU A 311 -5.75 23.47 -54.14
C GLU A 311 -6.68 22.57 -53.31
N ALA A 312 -6.40 22.41 -52.02
CA ALA A 312 -7.22 21.59 -51.13
C ALA A 312 -8.60 22.24 -50.85
N TYR A 313 -8.66 23.58 -50.77
CA TYR A 313 -9.92 24.29 -50.53
C TYR A 313 -10.84 24.31 -51.76
N GLU A 314 -10.30 24.39 -52.98
CA GLU A 314 -11.12 24.32 -54.20
C GLU A 314 -11.82 22.96 -54.39
N LEU A 315 -11.21 21.88 -53.92
CA LEU A 315 -11.78 20.53 -54.00
C LEU A 315 -12.94 20.33 -53.02
N ILE A 316 -12.88 20.96 -51.84
CA ILE A 316 -13.96 20.92 -50.84
C ILE A 316 -15.19 21.71 -51.35
N ASP A 317 -14.98 22.86 -51.98
CA ASP A 317 -16.08 23.67 -52.54
C ASP A 317 -16.75 23.03 -53.75
N LYS A 318 -16.02 22.24 -54.54
CA LYS A 318 -16.60 21.46 -55.66
C LYS A 318 -17.39 20.24 -55.19
N LEU A 319 -17.04 19.66 -54.04
CA LEU A 319 -17.75 18.52 -53.45
C LEU A 319 -19.07 18.90 -52.78
N ASN A 320 -19.16 20.11 -52.19
CA ASN A 320 -20.37 20.59 -51.53
C ASN A 320 -21.43 21.20 -52.48
N LYS A 321 -21.14 21.27 -53.79
CA LYS A 321 -22.07 21.79 -54.81
C LYS A 321 -22.80 20.70 -55.62
N LYS A 322 -22.77 19.45 -55.18
CA LYS A 322 -23.63 18.37 -55.69
C LYS A 322 -24.74 18.06 -54.69
#